data_AF-A0A2T0QSF3-F1
#
_entry.id   AF-A0A2T0QSF3-F1
#
_cell.length_a   1.000
_cell.length_b   1.000
_cell.length_c   1.000
_cell.angle_alpha   90.00
_cell.angle_beta   90.00
_cell.angle_gamma   90.00
#
_symmetry.space_group_name_H-M   'P 1'
#
loop_
_entity.id
_entity.type
_entity.pdbx_description
1 polymer ?
#
loop_
_entity_poly.entity_id
_entity_poly.type
_entity_poly.pdbx_seq_one_letter_code
_entity_poly.pdbx_strand_id
1 'polypeptide(L)' 'MADLLDYIPPKVWTWNKPSGGTFANINRPVAGPTHEKALPVGRHPLQLYSLGTPNGVKVTILLEELLADV' A
#
# COMPACT_ATOMS: atom_id res chain seq x y z
N MET A 1 4.24 44.06 -2.45
CA MET A 1 3.17 43.12 -2.80
C MET A 1 3.81 42.08 -3.69
N ALA A 2 4.09 40.89 -3.15
CA ALA A 2 4.68 39.81 -3.93
C ALA A 2 3.52 39.10 -4.64
N ASP A 3 3.50 39.24 -5.97
CA ASP A 3 2.61 38.49 -6.84
C ASP A 3 3.04 37.02 -6.78
N LEU A 4 2.38 36.25 -5.93
CA LEU A 4 2.58 34.81 -5.78
C LEU A 4 2.00 34.17 -7.05
N LEU A 5 2.85 33.68 -7.94
CA LEU A 5 2.39 32.83 -9.04
C LEU A 5 1.71 31.61 -8.43
N ASP A 6 0.37 31.62 -8.44
CA ASP A 6 -0.43 30.49 -7.99
C ASP A 6 -0.11 29.26 -8.83
N TYR A 7 -0.06 28.11 -8.16
CA TYR A 7 0.12 26.84 -8.85
C TYR A 7 -1.08 26.59 -9.78
N ILE A 8 -0.82 26.53 -11.08
CA ILE A 8 -1.82 26.14 -12.09
C ILE A 8 -1.56 24.67 -12.47
N PRO A 9 -2.46 23.73 -12.13
CA PRO A 9 -2.33 22.35 -12.55
C PRO A 9 -2.35 22.21 -14.08
N PRO A 10 -1.60 21.27 -14.67
CA PRO A 10 -1.66 21.03 -16.10
C PRO A 10 -2.99 20.38 -16.51
N LYS A 11 -3.42 20.60 -17.76
CA LYS A 11 -4.62 19.97 -18.34
C LYS A 11 -4.54 18.44 -18.36
N VAL A 12 -3.33 17.90 -18.53
CA VAL A 12 -3.04 16.47 -18.44
C VAL A 12 -1.97 16.29 -17.38
N TRP A 13 -2.29 15.51 -16.36
CA TRP A 13 -1.36 15.22 -15.28
C TRP A 13 -0.22 14.31 -15.78
N THR A 14 1.00 14.61 -15.35
CA THR A 14 2.20 13.83 -15.68
C THR A 14 2.99 13.53 -14.42
N TRP A 15 3.49 12.30 -14.29
CA TRP A 15 4.39 11.91 -13.20
C TRP A 15 5.84 12.33 -13.51
N ASN A 16 6.18 13.58 -13.20
CA ASN A 16 7.48 14.18 -13.52
C ASN A 16 8.42 14.32 -12.32
N LYS A 17 7.93 14.07 -11.10
CA LYS A 17 8.69 14.12 -9.84
C LYS A 17 8.23 13.02 -8.88
N PRO A 18 9.15 12.41 -8.10
CA PRO A 18 8.75 11.55 -6.98
C PRO A 18 7.88 12.33 -5.99
N SER A 19 6.83 11.68 -5.48
CA SER A 19 5.92 12.26 -4.48
C SER A 19 5.49 11.19 -3.49
N GLY A 20 5.32 11.57 -2.22
CA GLY A 20 4.92 10.65 -1.14
C GLY A 20 5.92 10.49 0.01
N GLY A 21 6.94 11.34 0.10
CA GLY A 21 7.91 11.33 1.21
C GLY A 21 8.57 9.97 1.38
N THR A 22 8.43 9.36 2.56
CA THR A 22 8.92 8.00 2.88
C THR A 22 8.51 6.93 1.86
N PHE A 23 7.37 7.11 1.19
CA PHE A 23 6.82 6.15 0.22
C PHE A 23 7.10 6.53 -1.25
N ALA A 24 7.90 7.57 -1.50
CA ALA A 24 8.17 8.04 -2.86
C ALA A 24 8.85 6.97 -3.75
N ASN A 25 9.53 5.98 -3.14
CA ASN A 25 10.16 4.86 -3.83
C ASN A 25 9.19 3.73 -4.21
N ILE A 26 7.97 3.68 -3.65
CA ILE A 26 6.97 2.64 -3.96
C ILE A 26 5.73 3.19 -4.69
N ASN A 27 5.44 4.48 -4.55
CA ASN A 27 4.31 5.12 -5.23
C ASN A 27 4.59 5.28 -6.73
N ARG A 28 3.65 4.84 -7.58
CA ARG A 28 3.70 5.01 -9.04
C ARG A 28 2.29 5.05 -9.64
N PRO A 29 2.08 5.68 -10.80
CA PRO A 29 0.77 5.82 -11.43
C PRO A 29 0.29 4.56 -12.18
N VAL A 30 1.08 3.48 -12.16
CA VAL A 30 0.79 2.23 -12.86
C VAL A 30 0.85 1.04 -11.90
N ALA A 31 0.04 0.02 -12.13
CA ALA A 31 0.04 -1.23 -11.37
C ALA A 31 0.95 -2.30 -12.01
N GLY A 32 1.04 -3.50 -11.40
CA GLY A 32 1.73 -4.68 -11.93
C GLY A 32 2.89 -5.21 -11.06
N PRO A 33 3.44 -6.41 -11.32
CA PRO A 33 4.63 -6.88 -10.62
C PRO A 33 5.87 -6.04 -11.01
N THR A 34 6.82 -5.89 -10.08
CA THR A 34 8.15 -5.32 -10.36
C THR A 34 9.26 -6.36 -10.39
N HIS A 35 8.97 -7.55 -9.86
CA HIS A 35 9.85 -8.71 -9.83
C HIS A 35 9.00 -9.97 -9.66
N GLU A 36 9.54 -11.10 -10.07
CA GLU A 36 8.96 -12.41 -9.82
C GLU A 36 9.28 -12.85 -8.39
N LYS A 37 8.28 -13.37 -7.67
CA LYS A 37 8.46 -13.90 -6.31
C LYS A 37 7.39 -14.92 -5.97
N ALA A 38 7.80 -16.17 -5.75
CA ALA A 38 6.94 -17.16 -5.12
C ALA A 38 6.75 -16.80 -3.64
N LEU A 39 5.50 -16.87 -3.16
CA LEU A 39 5.17 -16.63 -1.75
C LEU A 39 5.28 -17.92 -0.93
N PRO A 40 5.83 -17.86 0.31
CA PRO A 40 5.97 -19.05 1.16
C PRO A 40 4.59 -19.50 1.69
N VAL A 41 4.35 -20.82 1.66
CA VAL A 41 3.09 -21.43 2.13
C VAL A 41 3.39 -22.38 3.31
N GLY A 42 2.71 -22.16 4.43
CA GLY A 42 2.77 -23.01 5.62
C GLY A 42 1.74 -24.15 5.62
N ARG A 43 1.64 -24.86 6.75
CA ARG A 43 0.75 -26.04 6.93
C ARG A 43 -0.73 -25.70 7.16
N HIS A 44 -1.04 -24.48 7.58
CA HIS A 44 -2.39 -24.08 7.97
C HIS A 44 -3.26 -23.75 6.76
N PRO A 45 -4.60 -23.92 6.85
CA PRO A 45 -5.50 -23.69 5.72
C PRO A 45 -5.56 -22.24 5.26
N LEU A 46 -5.24 -21.28 6.14
CA LEU A 46 -5.22 -19.85 5.83
C LEU A 46 -3.78 -19.34 5.82
N GLN A 47 -3.38 -18.69 4.73
CA GLN A 47 -2.08 -18.05 4.54
C GLN A 47 -2.28 -16.53 4.44
N LEU A 48 -1.90 -15.79 5.47
CA LEU A 48 -2.08 -14.34 5.53
C LEU A 48 -0.78 -13.60 5.20
N TYR A 49 -0.74 -12.94 4.04
CA TYR A 49 0.34 -12.02 3.65
C TYR A 49 -0.05 -10.59 4.01
N SER A 50 0.40 -10.12 5.16
CA SER A 50 -0.03 -8.84 5.72
C SER A 50 1.15 -8.10 6.37
N LEU A 51 0.88 -6.92 6.91
CA LEU A 51 1.75 -6.14 7.76
C LEU A 51 0.92 -5.63 8.93
N GLY A 52 1.51 -5.52 10.12
CA GLY A 52 0.87 -5.04 11.37
C GLY A 52 0.44 -3.56 11.36
N THR A 53 -0.07 -3.06 10.24
CA THR A 53 -0.73 -1.77 10.10
C THR A 53 -2.15 -1.82 10.68
N PRO A 54 -2.83 -0.68 10.89
CA PRO A 54 -4.23 -0.66 11.28
C PRO A 54 -5.17 -1.43 10.35
N ASN A 55 -4.79 -1.68 9.09
CA ASN A 55 -5.56 -2.55 8.20
C ASN A 55 -5.24 -4.03 8.41
N GLY A 56 -3.98 -4.39 8.63
CA GLY A 56 -3.58 -5.78 8.85
C GLY A 56 -4.11 -6.35 10.16
N VAL A 57 -4.12 -5.55 11.23
CA VAL A 57 -4.61 -6.00 12.55
C VAL A 57 -6.09 -6.38 12.53
N LYS A 58 -6.89 -5.81 11.61
CA LYS A 58 -8.32 -6.17 11.47
C LYS A 58 -8.49 -7.66 11.15
N VAL A 59 -7.64 -8.18 10.26
CA VAL A 59 -7.74 -9.56 9.81
C VAL A 59 -7.19 -10.50 10.88
N THR A 60 -6.07 -10.15 11.52
CA THR A 60 -5.53 -10.99 12.59
C THR A 60 -6.48 -11.05 13.78
N ILE A 61 -7.10 -9.93 14.18
CA ILE A 61 -8.12 -9.93 15.24
C ILE A 61 -9.28 -10.84 14.84
N LEU A 62 -9.85 -10.68 13.64
CA LEU A 62 -10.94 -11.55 13.17
C LEU A 62 -10.58 -13.03 13.24
N LEU A 63 -9.37 -13.41 12.82
CA LEU A 63 -8.93 -14.81 12.84
C LEU A 63 -8.80 -15.35 14.26
N GLU A 64 -8.29 -14.55 15.20
CA GLU A 64 -8.21 -14.94 16.61
C GLU A 64 -9.60 -15.04 17.26
N GLU A 65 -10.50 -14.10 16.97
CA GLU A 65 -11.88 -14.15 17.48
C GLU A 65 -12.61 -15.41 16.99
N LEU A 66 -12.45 -15.79 15.71
CA LEU A 66 -13.03 -17.03 15.17
C LEU A 66 -12.43 -18.30 15.78
N LEU A 67 -11.20 -18.26 16.28
CA LEU A 67 -10.57 -19.41 16.96
C LEU A 67 -11.04 -19.55 18.40
N ALA A 68 -11.39 -18.45 19.07
CA ALA A 68 -11.85 -18.46 20.45
C ALA A 68 -13.25 -19.10 20.61
N ASP A 69 -14.05 -19.12 19.54
CA ASP A 69 -15.40 -19.70 19.50
C ASP A 69 -15.42 -21.20 19.11
N VAL A 70 -14.27 -21.89 19.08
CA VAL A 70 -14.13 -23.32 18.74
C VAL A 70 -13.47 -24.13 19.86
#